data_AF-A0A9P9MVW6-F1
#
_entry.id   AF-A0A9P9MVW6-F1
#
_cell.length_a   1.000
_cell.length_b   1.000
_cell.length_c   1.000
_cell.angle_alpha   90.00
_cell.angle_beta   90.00
_cell.angle_gamma   90.00
#
_symmetry.space_group_name_H-M   'P 1'
#
loop_
_entity.id
_entity.type
_entity.pdbx_description
1 polymer ?
#
loop_
_entity_poly.entity_id
_entity_poly.type
_entity_poly.pdbx_seq_one_letter_code
_entity_poly.pdbx_strand_id
1 'polypeptide(L)'
;KPCTICSTPRSILVRCQIDASQKWHFVCPGACWKSVSGGVEDARGLEAQYPNYRYGGMWKDRSADGPVSAKKPKKVKERQKE
;
A
#
# COMPACT_ATOMS: atom_id res chain seq x y z
N LYS A 1 8.30 3.41 8.22
CA LYS A 1 8.89 3.49 6.84
C LYS A 1 8.79 4.94 6.34
N PRO A 2 9.77 5.50 5.60
CA PRO A 2 9.67 6.85 5.03
C PRO A 2 8.97 6.85 3.67
N CYS A 3 8.33 7.98 3.33
CA CYS A 3 7.79 8.22 2.00
C CYS A 3 8.91 8.39 0.96
N THR A 4 8.78 7.82 -0.24
CA THR A 4 9.76 7.97 -1.32
C THR A 4 9.89 9.41 -1.85
N ILE A 5 8.83 10.21 -1.76
CA ILE A 5 8.80 11.57 -2.35
C ILE A 5 9.31 12.62 -1.36
N CYS A 6 8.69 12.68 -0.18
CA CYS A 6 9.01 13.70 0.82
C CYS A 6 9.94 13.21 1.94
N SER A 7 10.40 11.96 1.89
CA SER A 7 11.23 11.31 2.91
C SER A 7 10.65 11.34 4.34
N THR A 8 9.40 11.77 4.49
CA THR A 8 8.77 11.96 5.79
C THR A 8 8.32 10.61 6.33
N PRO A 9 8.70 10.22 7.56
CA PRO A 9 8.19 9.04 8.21
C PRO A 9 6.73 9.27 8.61
N ARG A 10 5.84 8.37 8.16
CA ARG A 10 4.42 8.35 8.56
C ARG A 10 4.05 6.94 8.98
N SER A 11 3.08 6.84 9.89
CA SER A 11 2.51 5.55 10.34
C SER A 11 1.63 4.90 9.26
N ILE A 12 1.06 5.70 8.35
CA ILE A 12 0.22 5.26 7.24
C ILE A 12 0.83 5.77 5.94
N LEU A 13 1.04 4.86 4.99
CA LEU A 13 1.55 5.12 3.65
C LEU A 13 0.72 4.32 2.64
N VAL A 14 0.68 4.78 1.40
CA VAL A 14 0.12 4.03 0.28
C VAL A 14 1.26 3.27 -0.40
N ARG A 15 1.08 1.97 -0.60
CA ARG A 15 2.00 1.16 -1.41
C ARG A 15 1.55 1.23 -2.86
N CYS A 16 2.39 1.71 -3.76
CA CYS A 16 2.08 1.75 -5.19
C CYS A 16 3.34 1.53 -6.04
N GLN A 17 3.17 1.01 -7.25
CA GLN A 17 4.19 1.06 -8.30
C GLN A 17 3.94 2.33 -9.12
N ILE A 18 5.00 3.06 -9.47
CA ILE A 18 4.89 4.34 -10.21
C ILE A 18 5.77 4.34 -11.47
N ASP A 19 6.61 3.33 -11.62
CA ASP A 19 7.71 3.27 -12.56
C ASP A 19 7.75 1.90 -13.25
N ALA A 20 8.34 1.87 -14.45
CA ALA A 20 8.48 0.65 -15.26
C ALA A 20 9.37 -0.42 -14.58
N SER A 21 10.11 -0.06 -13.53
CA SER A 21 10.91 -1.03 -12.76
C SER A 21 10.04 -1.98 -11.93
N GLN A 22 8.72 -1.75 -11.86
CA GLN A 22 7.77 -2.55 -11.09
C GLN A 22 8.14 -2.62 -9.60
N LYS A 23 8.90 -1.64 -9.10
CA LYS A 23 9.28 -1.57 -7.70
C LYS A 23 8.13 -0.99 -6.89
N TRP A 24 7.95 -1.52 -5.69
CA TRP A 24 6.92 -1.05 -4.78
C TRP A 24 7.44 0.15 -3.99
N HIS A 25 6.85 1.31 -4.24
CA HIS A 25 7.11 2.55 -3.53
C HIS A 25 6.09 2.78 -2.43
N PHE A 26 6.47 3.58 -1.43
CA PHE A 26 5.61 3.97 -0.33
C PHE A 26 5.45 5.48 -0.35
N VAL A 27 4.21 5.97 -0.49
CA VAL A 27 3.92 7.39 -0.64
C VAL A 27 2.92 7.86 0.42
N CYS A 28 2.99 9.13 0.83
CA CYS A 28 2.03 9.66 1.80
C CYS A 28 0.62 9.71 1.19
N PRO A 29 -0.42 9.27 1.92
CA PRO A 29 -1.81 9.54 1.53
C PRO A 29 -2.03 11.07 1.55
N GLY A 30 -2.61 11.61 0.47
CA GLY A 30 -2.77 13.06 0.28
C GLY A 30 -1.87 13.58 -0.84
N ALA A 31 -1.03 14.57 -0.55
CA ALA A 31 -0.27 15.31 -1.57
C ALA A 31 0.68 14.44 -2.39
N CYS A 32 1.49 13.59 -1.74
CA CYS A 32 2.45 12.73 -2.44
C CYS A 32 1.76 11.69 -3.31
N TRP A 33 0.70 11.05 -2.80
CA TRP A 33 -0.08 10.10 -3.56
C TRP A 33 -0.80 10.77 -4.74
N LYS A 34 -1.45 11.91 -4.52
CA LYS A 34 -2.10 12.70 -5.58
C LYS A 34 -1.13 13.11 -6.68
N SER A 35 0.14 13.36 -6.34
CA SER A 35 1.17 13.68 -7.33
C SER A 35 1.56 12.50 -8.24
N VAL A 36 1.42 11.26 -7.77
CA VAL A 36 1.80 10.06 -8.55
C VAL A 36 0.62 9.35 -9.19
N SER A 37 -0.58 9.49 -8.64
CA SER A 37 -1.81 8.88 -9.18
C SER A 37 -2.71 9.89 -9.90
N GLY A 38 -2.35 11.18 -9.91
CA GLY A 38 -3.24 12.27 -10.31
C GLY A 38 -4.40 12.51 -9.33
N GLY A 39 -4.43 11.81 -8.18
CA GLY A 39 -5.53 11.86 -7.22
C GLY A 39 -6.68 10.90 -7.54
N VAL A 40 -6.46 9.94 -8.44
CA VAL A 40 -7.46 8.93 -8.82
C VAL A 40 -6.97 7.54 -8.41
N GLU A 41 -7.84 6.80 -7.72
CA GLU A 41 -7.58 5.39 -7.39
C GLU A 41 -7.45 4.57 -8.68
N ASP A 42 -6.38 3.79 -8.80
CA ASP A 42 -6.01 3.00 -9.99
C ASP A 42 -5.79 3.78 -11.30
N ALA A 43 -5.54 5.08 -11.23
CA ALA A 43 -5.36 5.92 -12.43
C ALA A 43 -6.49 5.71 -13.47
N ARG A 44 -7.74 5.42 -13.04
CA ARG A 44 -8.88 5.29 -13.96
C ARG A 44 -9.03 6.56 -14.79
N GLY A 45 -8.85 6.45 -16.11
CA GLY A 45 -8.89 7.58 -17.04
C GLY A 45 -7.56 8.35 -17.19
N LEU A 46 -6.53 7.97 -16.43
CA LEU A 46 -5.15 8.47 -16.52
C LEU A 46 -4.16 7.35 -16.90
N GLU A 47 -4.65 6.20 -17.35
CA GLU A 47 -3.85 5.04 -17.79
C GLU A 47 -2.82 5.43 -18.86
N ALA A 48 -3.14 6.42 -19.71
CA ALA A 48 -2.22 6.96 -20.70
C ALA A 48 -1.07 7.80 -20.10
N GLN A 49 -1.30 8.46 -18.95
CA GLN A 49 -0.28 9.26 -18.24
C GLN A 49 0.53 8.43 -17.25
N TYR A 50 -0.08 7.38 -16.69
CA TYR A 50 0.56 6.50 -15.70
C TYR A 50 0.38 5.02 -16.04
N PRO A 51 0.94 4.54 -17.17
CA PRO A 51 0.75 3.16 -17.64
C PRO A 51 1.34 2.11 -16.68
N ASN A 52 2.32 2.52 -15.86
CA ASN A 52 2.99 1.66 -14.90
C ASN A 52 2.45 1.83 -13.47
N TYR A 53 1.40 2.63 -13.28
CA TYR A 53 0.85 2.85 -11.95
C TYR A 53 0.03 1.64 -11.51
N ARG A 54 0.40 1.05 -10.38
CA ARG A 54 -0.37 -0.03 -9.75
C ARG A 54 -0.58 0.23 -8.29
N TYR A 55 -1.84 0.18 -7.86
CA TYR A 55 -2.19 0.28 -6.46
C TYR A 55 -1.89 -1.03 -5.71
N GLY A 56 -1.13 -0.93 -4.63
CA GLY A 56 -0.66 -2.06 -3.81
C GLY A 56 -1.28 -2.13 -2.42
N GLY A 57 -2.31 -1.31 -2.16
CA GLY A 57 -2.98 -1.20 -0.86
C GLY A 57 -2.33 -0.21 0.10
N MET A 58 -3.02 0.04 1.22
CA MET A 58 -2.47 0.82 2.32
C MET A 58 -1.46 0.02 3.12
N TRP A 59 -0.32 0.64 3.34
CA TRP A 59 0.72 0.17 4.25
C TRP A 59 0.61 0.94 5.56
N LYS A 60 0.42 0.19 6.65
CA LYS A 60 0.50 0.72 8.01
C LYS A 60 1.68 0.09 8.73
N ASP A 61 2.33 0.88 9.58
CA ASP A 61 3.42 0.39 10.39
C ASP A 61 2.89 -0.66 11.38
N ARG A 62 3.38 -1.91 11.23
CA ARG A 62 2.99 -3.04 12.08
C ARG A 62 3.66 -3.03 13.45
N SER A 63 4.57 -2.10 13.76
CA SER A 63 5.09 -1.98 15.13
C SER A 63 4.11 -1.27 16.07
N ALA A 64 3.11 -0.56 15.54
CA ALA A 64 2.06 0.07 16.36
C ALA A 64 0.95 -0.92 16.79
N ASP A 65 0.77 -2.01 16.02
CA ASP A 65 -0.20 -3.08 16.28
C ASP A 65 0.59 -4.39 16.27
N GLY A 66 0.94 -4.90 17.46
CA GLY A 66 1.66 -6.17 17.66
C GLY A 66 1.14 -7.30 16.78
N PRO A 67 1.89 -8.39 16.60
CA PRO A 67 1.89 -9.25 15.41
C PRO A 67 0.47 -9.61 14.93
N VAL A 68 -0.10 -8.77 14.06
CA VAL A 68 -1.27 -9.07 13.24
C VAL A 68 -0.83 -9.97 12.08
N SER A 69 -0.11 -11.03 12.43
CA SER A 69 -0.16 -12.25 11.65
C SER A 69 -1.62 -12.67 11.71
N ALA A 70 -2.23 -12.85 10.53
CA ALA A 70 -3.54 -13.45 10.37
C ALA A 70 -3.50 -14.91 10.88
N LYS A 71 -3.29 -15.09 12.18
CA LYS A 71 -3.35 -16.39 12.84
C LYS A 71 -4.81 -16.79 12.77
N LYS A 72 -5.09 -17.73 11.88
CA LYS A 72 -6.40 -18.37 11.75
C LYS A 72 -6.87 -18.72 13.18
N PRO A 73 -8.06 -18.24 13.61
CA PRO A 73 -8.55 -18.49 14.96
C PRO A 73 -8.51 -19.98 15.26
N LYS A 74 -8.11 -20.36 16.49
CA LYS A 74 -7.98 -21.78 16.88
C LYS A 74 -9.24 -22.60 16.54
N LYS A 75 -10.41 -22.01 16.78
CA LYS A 75 -11.73 -22.57 16.45
C LYS A 75 -11.90 -22.95 14.96
N VAL A 76 -11.29 -22.18 14.04
CA VAL A 76 -11.32 -22.47 12.60
C VAL A 76 -10.35 -23.61 12.25
N LYS A 77 -9.23 -23.75 12.95
CA LYS A 77 -8.32 -24.89 12.78
C LYS A 77 -8.94 -26.21 13.29
N GLU A 78 -9.66 -26.16 14.41
CA GLU A 78 -10.29 -27.35 15.02
C GLU A 78 -11.43 -27.91 14.15
N ARG A 79 -12.28 -27.04 13.60
CA ARG A 79 -13.41 -27.43 12.74
C ARG A 79 -12.99 -28.08 11.41
N GLN A 80 -11.76 -27.87 10.95
CA GLN A 80 -11.26 -28.42 9.67
C GLN A 80 -10.56 -29.78 9.84
N LYS A 81 -10.46 -30.27 11.08
CA LYS A 81 -9.80 -31.54 11.42
C LYS A 81 -10.80 -32.70 11.61
N GLU A 82 -12.10 -32.41 11.57
CA GLU A 82 -13.20 -33.40 11.62
C GLU A 82 -13.61 -33.82 10.21
#